data_AF-A0A2R6NBS5-F1
#
_entry.id   AF-A0A2R6NBS5-F1
#
_cell.length_a   1.000
_cell.length_b   1.000
_cell.length_c   1.000
_cell.angle_alpha   90.00
_cell.angle_beta   90.00
_cell.angle_gamma   90.00
#
_symmetry.space_group_name_H-M   'P 1'
#
loop_
_entity.id
_entity.type
_entity.pdbx_description
1 polymer ?
#
loop_
_entity_poly.entity_id
_entity_poly.type
_entity_poly.pdbx_seq_one_letter_code
_entity_poly.pdbx_strand_id
1 'polypeptide(L)'
;MGNKNKTISFRVNEDAFETLREIAEERDISLSAVFRNYVKMLVAHDGQVEVVPKVEVPKSYVREHERLELEAEHLRDQLDEHRRYVTQLSQRLEEQEDGEDVIQLEELDDEANGEEPFRLG
;
A
#
# COMPACT_ATOMS: atom_id res chain seq x y z
N MET A 1 -9.78 -7.90 44.26
CA MET A 1 -9.73 -9.38 44.20
C MET A 1 -8.28 -9.79 44.08
N GLY A 2 -7.76 -10.57 45.04
CA GLY A 2 -6.31 -10.81 45.18
C GLY A 2 -5.72 -11.58 44.01
N ASN A 3 -4.66 -11.05 43.40
CA ASN A 3 -3.85 -11.77 42.42
C ASN A 3 -3.18 -12.96 43.13
N LYS A 4 -3.73 -14.16 42.95
CA LYS A 4 -3.10 -15.39 43.44
C LYS A 4 -1.97 -15.72 42.48
N ASN A 5 -0.73 -15.51 42.92
CA ASN A 5 0.44 -15.99 42.19
C ASN A 5 0.40 -17.52 42.16
N LYS A 6 -0.04 -18.09 41.03
CA LYS A 6 -0.12 -19.54 40.83
C LYS A 6 1.23 -20.02 40.31
N THR A 7 1.91 -20.85 41.10
CA THR A 7 3.13 -21.52 40.65
C THR A 7 2.73 -22.67 39.72
N ILE A 8 3.31 -22.70 38.53
CA ILE A 8 3.13 -23.77 37.55
C ILE A 8 4.50 -24.39 37.31
N SER A 9 4.63 -25.67 37.63
CA SER A 9 5.80 -26.47 37.29
C SER A 9 5.56 -27.16 35.95
N PHE A 10 6.49 -27.01 35.02
CA PHE A 10 6.48 -27.73 33.74
C PHE A 10 7.82 -28.45 33.56
N ARG A 11 7.82 -29.57 32.86
CA ARG A 11 9.04 -30.27 32.47
C ARG A 11 9.45 -29.80 31.09
N VAL A 12 10.71 -29.47 30.91
CA VAL A 12 11.34 -29.13 29.64
C VAL A 12 12.60 -29.98 29.47
N ASN A 13 13.00 -30.17 28.23
CA ASN A 13 14.31 -30.71 27.91
C ASN A 13 15.40 -29.67 28.29
N GLU A 14 16.59 -30.15 28.64
CA GLU A 14 17.74 -29.34 29.06
C GLU A 14 18.19 -28.33 27.98
N ASP A 15 18.28 -28.75 26.73
CA ASP A 15 18.68 -27.87 25.60
C ASP A 15 17.69 -26.72 25.41
N ALA A 16 16.39 -27.03 25.50
CA ALA A 16 15.32 -26.04 25.43
C ALA A 16 15.35 -25.09 26.64
N PHE A 17 15.73 -25.59 27.82
CA PHE A 17 15.86 -24.77 29.03
C PHE A 17 17.01 -23.78 28.90
N GLU A 18 18.20 -24.22 28.47
CA GLU A 18 19.34 -23.32 28.26
C GLU A 18 19.04 -22.27 27.19
N THR A 19 18.40 -22.65 26.08
CA THR A 19 17.99 -21.68 25.03
C THR A 19 17.03 -20.63 25.59
N LEU A 20 16.03 -21.03 26.38
CA LEU A 20 15.10 -20.09 27.01
C LEU A 20 15.79 -19.18 28.04
N ARG A 21 16.82 -19.70 28.71
CA ARG A 21 17.64 -18.94 29.66
C ARG A 21 18.49 -17.89 28.94
N GLU A 22 19.16 -18.25 27.85
CA GLU A 22 19.90 -17.30 27.00
C GLU A 22 18.99 -16.18 26.48
N ILE A 23 17.79 -16.51 25.99
CA ILE A 23 16.80 -15.52 25.54
C ILE A 23 16.36 -14.60 26.69
N ALA A 24 16.21 -15.14 27.90
CA ALA A 24 15.83 -14.37 29.07
C ALA A 24 16.93 -13.35 29.44
N GLU A 25 18.19 -13.78 29.41
CA GLU A 25 19.37 -12.94 29.65
C GLU A 25 19.54 -11.87 28.56
N GLU A 26 19.43 -12.22 27.28
CA GLU A 26 19.52 -11.28 26.15
C GLU A 26 18.48 -10.15 26.25
N ARG A 27 17.28 -10.48 26.74
CA ARG A 27 16.15 -9.54 26.85
C ARG A 27 16.02 -8.88 28.23
N ASP A 28 16.96 -9.13 29.15
CA ASP A 28 16.96 -8.62 30.53
C ASP A 28 15.62 -8.87 31.27
N ILE A 29 15.07 -10.08 31.12
CA ILE A 29 13.82 -10.50 31.76
C ILE A 29 13.97 -11.84 32.46
N SER A 30 13.13 -12.11 33.45
CA SER A 30 13.16 -13.42 34.11
C SER A 30 12.65 -14.53 33.19
N LEU A 31 13.17 -15.75 33.37
CA LEU A 31 12.72 -16.93 32.64
C LEU A 31 11.19 -17.15 32.77
N SER A 32 10.63 -16.89 33.95
CA SER A 32 9.17 -16.94 34.15
C SER A 32 8.42 -15.86 33.34
N ALA A 33 9.02 -14.69 33.10
CA ALA A 33 8.43 -13.68 32.24
C ALA A 33 8.42 -14.10 30.77
N VAL A 34 9.50 -14.71 30.27
CA VAL A 34 9.56 -15.30 28.92
C VAL A 34 8.41 -16.30 28.72
N PHE A 35 8.27 -17.24 29.65
CA PHE A 35 7.22 -18.25 29.60
C PHE A 35 5.82 -17.64 29.65
N ARG A 36 5.57 -16.70 30.58
CA ARG A 36 4.29 -16.01 30.67
C ARG A 36 3.94 -15.26 29.38
N ASN A 37 4.93 -14.63 28.73
CA ASN A 37 4.69 -13.90 27.49
C ASN A 37 4.31 -14.86 26.35
N TYR A 38 5.00 -16.00 26.25
CA TYR A 38 4.68 -17.02 25.26
C TYR A 38 3.27 -17.62 25.48
N VAL A 39 2.94 -17.98 26.72
CA VAL A 39 1.59 -18.49 27.06
C VAL A 39 0.52 -17.43 26.80
N LYS A 40 0.77 -16.16 27.16
CA LYS A 40 -0.17 -15.07 26.85
C LYS A 40 -0.43 -14.94 25.36
N MET A 41 0.62 -15.03 24.54
CA MET A 41 0.49 -14.96 23.08
C MET A 41 -0.32 -16.13 22.54
N LEU A 42 -0.05 -17.36 22.99
CA LEU A 42 -0.84 -18.53 22.60
C LEU A 42 -2.31 -18.41 23.02
N VAL A 43 -2.59 -17.94 24.23
CA VAL A 43 -3.97 -17.76 24.72
C VAL A 43 -4.69 -16.66 23.94
N ALA A 44 -3.98 -15.58 23.56
CA ALA A 44 -4.57 -14.47 22.80
C ALA A 44 -4.96 -14.85 21.37
N HIS A 45 -4.28 -15.84 20.78
CA HIS A 45 -4.48 -16.26 19.39
C HIS A 45 -5.05 -17.69 19.28
N ASP A 46 -5.73 -18.20 20.31
CA ASP A 46 -6.32 -19.54 20.34
C ASP A 46 -5.34 -20.67 19.91
N GLY A 47 -4.07 -20.51 20.26
CA GLY A 47 -2.99 -21.43 19.92
C GLY A 47 -2.46 -21.33 18.48
N GLN A 48 -2.99 -20.44 17.64
CA GLN A 48 -2.56 -20.22 16.26
C GLN A 48 -1.54 -19.09 16.19
N VAL A 49 -0.26 -19.41 16.28
CA VAL A 49 0.82 -18.44 16.14
C VAL A 49 1.83 -18.92 15.11
N GLU A 50 2.17 -18.06 14.16
CA GLU A 50 3.21 -18.30 13.17
C GLU A 50 4.49 -17.56 13.56
N VAL A 51 5.63 -18.24 13.44
CA VAL A 51 6.93 -17.63 13.73
C VAL A 51 7.43 -16.96 12.47
N VAL A 52 7.31 -15.63 12.41
CA VAL A 52 7.89 -14.85 11.30
C VAL A 52 9.40 -14.74 11.52
N PRO A 53 10.23 -15.13 10.53
CA PRO A 53 11.67 -14.96 10.64
C PRO A 53 12.01 -13.47 10.78
N LYS A 54 12.96 -13.16 11.67
CA LYS A 54 13.52 -11.82 11.78
C LYS A 54 14.44 -11.58 10.59
N VAL A 55 13.89 -11.08 9.49
CA VAL A 55 14.67 -10.64 8.34
C VAL A 55 15.03 -9.17 8.53
N GLU A 56 16.33 -8.86 8.52
CA GLU A 56 16.77 -7.47 8.50
C GLU A 56 16.51 -6.88 7.11
N VAL A 57 15.68 -5.84 7.05
CA VAL A 57 15.42 -5.11 5.81
C VAL A 57 16.54 -4.08 5.62
N PRO A 58 17.28 -4.11 4.49
CA PRO A 58 18.31 -3.12 4.23
C PRO A 58 17.75 -1.70 4.23
N LYS A 59 18.49 -0.74 4.80
CA LYS A 59 18.08 0.68 4.81
C LYS A 59 17.88 1.25 3.41
N SER A 60 18.57 0.73 2.40
CA SER A 60 18.38 1.11 1.00
C SER A 60 16.97 0.77 0.50
N TYR A 61 16.44 -0.40 0.88
CA TYR A 61 15.09 -0.83 0.51
C TYR A 61 14.03 0.10 1.11
N VAL A 62 14.16 0.46 2.38
CA VAL A 62 13.24 1.39 3.05
C VAL A 62 13.23 2.77 2.37
N ARG A 63 14.41 3.29 2.05
CA ARG A 63 14.55 4.59 1.35
C ARG A 63 13.97 4.57 -0.06
N GLU A 64 14.20 3.48 -0.79
CA GLU A 64 13.64 3.32 -2.12
C GLU A 64 12.12 3.20 -2.08
N HIS A 65 11.58 2.46 -1.10
CA HIS A 65 10.15 2.37 -0.89
C HIS A 65 9.52 3.74 -0.63
N GLU A 66 10.10 4.53 0.28
CA GLU A 66 9.65 5.89 0.57
C GLU A 66 9.69 6.78 -0.69
N ARG A 67 10.77 6.70 -1.48
CA ARG A 67 10.87 7.43 -2.75
C ARG A 67 9.75 7.03 -3.72
N LEU A 68 9.49 5.74 -3.86
CA LEU A 68 8.45 5.22 -4.76
C LEU A 68 7.05 5.60 -4.29
N GLU A 69 6.80 5.64 -2.98
CA GLU A 69 5.54 6.12 -2.43
C GLU A 69 5.29 7.59 -2.77
N LEU A 70 6.32 8.44 -2.64
CA LEU A 70 6.25 9.85 -3.02
C LEU A 70 6.07 10.05 -4.54
N GLU A 71 6.76 9.26 -5.36
CA GLU A 71 6.60 9.28 -6.82
C GLU A 71 5.17 8.88 -7.22
N ALA A 72 4.63 7.82 -6.61
CA ALA A 72 3.28 7.36 -6.85
C ALA A 72 2.22 8.40 -6.42
N GLU A 73 2.43 9.09 -5.30
CA GLU A 73 1.60 10.20 -4.87
C GLU A 73 1.61 11.33 -5.91
N HIS A 74 2.79 11.76 -6.35
CA HIS A 74 2.92 12.80 -7.37
C HIS A 74 2.24 12.43 -8.69
N LEU A 75 2.36 11.17 -9.14
CA LEU A 75 1.68 10.69 -10.35
C LEU A 75 0.16 10.67 -10.20
N ARG A 76 -0.36 10.36 -9.00
CA ARG A 76 -1.81 10.44 -8.74
C ARG A 76 -2.30 11.88 -8.82
N ASP A 77 -1.57 12.84 -8.27
CA ASP A 77 -1.91 14.25 -8.36
C ASP A 77 -1.96 14.75 -9.81
N GLN A 78 -0.96 14.38 -10.61
CA GLN A 78 -0.95 14.71 -12.06
C GLN A 78 -2.15 14.12 -12.78
N LEU A 79 -2.50 12.85 -12.52
CA LEU A 79 -3.66 12.20 -13.13
C LEU A 79 -4.97 12.89 -12.72
N ASP A 80 -5.10 13.29 -11.46
CA ASP A 80 -6.28 14.02 -10.97
C ASP A 80 -6.40 15.41 -11.62
N GLU A 81 -5.29 16.12 -11.80
CA GLU A 81 -5.27 17.39 -12.52
C GLU A 81 -5.69 17.22 -13.99
N HIS A 82 -5.09 16.28 -14.71
CA HIS A 82 -5.46 15.99 -16.10
C HIS A 82 -6.92 15.57 -16.23
N ARG A 83 -7.43 14.74 -15.31
CA ARG A 83 -8.83 14.34 -15.28
C ARG A 83 -9.76 15.54 -15.11
N ARG A 84 -9.44 16.47 -14.21
CA ARG A 84 -10.21 17.71 -14.01
C ARG A 84 -10.17 18.58 -15.26
N TYR A 85 -9.02 18.71 -15.90
CA TYR A 85 -8.88 19.49 -17.13
C TYR A 85 -9.72 18.92 -18.28
N VAL A 86 -9.67 17.60 -18.49
CA VAL A 86 -10.54 16.92 -19.48
C VAL A 86 -12.01 17.17 -19.16
N THR A 87 -12.40 17.05 -17.89
CA THR A 87 -13.78 17.32 -17.47
C THR A 87 -14.19 18.76 -17.79
N GLN A 88 -13.32 19.74 -17.54
CA GLN A 88 -13.57 21.14 -17.86
C GLN A 88 -13.70 21.37 -19.37
N LEU A 89 -12.85 20.75 -20.19
CA LEU A 89 -12.94 20.83 -21.64
C LEU A 89 -14.23 20.22 -22.17
N SER A 90 -14.61 19.03 -21.66
CA SER A 90 -15.87 18.38 -22.01
C SER A 90 -17.07 19.26 -21.66
N GLN A 91 -17.11 19.85 -20.46
CA GLN A 91 -18.17 20.78 -20.07
C GLN A 91 -18.24 22.01 -20.97
N ARG A 92 -17.08 22.58 -21.34
CA ARG A 92 -17.02 23.72 -22.25
C ARG A 92 -17.53 23.36 -23.65
N LEU A 93 -17.23 22.17 -24.15
CA LEU A 93 -17.76 21.68 -25.43
C LEU A 93 -19.27 21.45 -25.36
N GLU A 94 -19.77 20.83 -24.29
CA GLU A 94 -21.22 20.68 -24.04
C GLU A 94 -21.94 22.03 -23.99
N GLU A 95 -21.35 23.05 -23.35
CA GLU A 95 -21.89 24.42 -23.31
C GLU A 95 -21.86 25.13 -24.68
N GLN A 96 -20.94 24.77 -25.57
CA GLN A 96 -20.85 25.33 -26.94
C GLN A 96 -21.77 24.61 -27.93
N GLU A 97 -22.03 23.31 -27.74
CA GLU A 97 -22.93 22.51 -28.58
C GLU A 97 -24.39 22.98 -28.56
N ASP A 98 -24.82 23.72 -27.54
CA ASP A 98 -26.15 24.35 -27.49
C ASP A 98 -26.31 25.55 -28.46
N GLY A 99 -25.26 25.98 -29.18
CA GLY A 99 -25.30 27.14 -30.07
C GLY A 99 -24.42 27.13 -31.33
N GLU A 100 -23.51 26.17 -31.52
CA GLU A 100 -22.66 26.04 -32.72
C GLU A 100 -22.99 24.74 -33.46
N ASP A 101 -23.34 24.82 -34.76
CA ASP A 101 -23.45 23.65 -35.65
C ASP A 101 -22.10 22.90 -35.62
N VAL A 102 -22.05 21.75 -34.95
CA VAL A 102 -20.87 20.89 -34.92
C VAL A 102 -20.66 20.36 -36.34
N ILE A 103 -19.73 20.97 -37.06
CA ILE A 103 -19.33 20.48 -38.37
C ILE A 103 -18.53 19.20 -38.17
N GLN A 104 -19.13 18.06 -38.52
CA GLN A 104 -18.44 16.78 -38.49
C GLN A 104 -17.37 16.80 -39.59
N LEU A 105 -16.10 16.63 -39.21
CA LEU A 105 -14.97 16.61 -40.15
C LEU A 105 -15.14 15.54 -41.26
N GLU A 106 -15.93 14.50 -40.98
CA GLU A 106 -16.30 13.44 -41.92
C GLU A 106 -17.23 13.94 -43.03
N GLU A 107 -18.08 14.93 -42.77
CA GLU A 107 -18.97 15.55 -43.77
C GLU A 107 -18.21 16.53 -44.68
N LEU A 108 -17.11 17.13 -44.19
CA LEU A 108 -16.28 18.06 -44.97
C LEU A 108 -15.46 17.36 -46.07
N ASP A 109 -15.04 16.12 -45.84
CA ASP A 109 -14.28 15.33 -46.82
C ASP A 109 -15.14 14.91 -48.02
N ASP A 110 -16.47 14.81 -47.84
CA ASP A 110 -17.42 14.55 -48.93
C ASP A 110 -17.64 15.80 -49.80
N GLU A 111 -17.64 17.00 -49.22
CA GLU A 111 -17.72 18.28 -49.95
C GLU A 111 -16.40 18.63 -50.66
N ALA A 112 -15.25 18.36 -50.04
CA ALA A 112 -13.92 18.66 -50.59
C ALA A 112 -13.51 17.77 -51.79
N ASN A 113 -14.17 16.63 -52.00
CA ASN A 113 -13.97 15.81 -53.20
C ASN A 113 -14.74 16.33 -54.43
N GLY A 114 -15.64 17.31 -54.26
CA GLY A 114 -16.47 17.88 -55.34
C GLY A 114 -15.96 19.20 -55.94
N GLU A 115 -15.13 19.97 -55.22
CA GLU A 115 -14.66 21.29 -55.67
C GLU A 115 -13.15 21.31 -55.92
N GLU A 116 -12.76 21.82 -57.09
CA GLU A 116 -11.39 21.81 -57.59
C GLU A 116 -10.37 22.41 -56.61
N PRO A 117 -9.13 21.85 -56.53
CA PRO A 117 -8.12 22.33 -55.60
C PRO A 117 -7.75 23.78 -55.91
N PHE A 118 -7.98 24.68 -54.95
CA PHE A 118 -7.60 26.09 -55.04
C PHE A 118 -6.10 26.23 -55.36
N ARG A 119 -5.78 26.64 -56.59
CA ARG A 119 -4.43 27.06 -56.96
C ARG A 119 -4.18 28.46 -56.40
N LEU A 120 -3.44 28.53 -55.30
CA LEU A 120 -2.75 29.75 -54.89
C LEU A 120 -1.57 29.98 -55.84
N GLY A 121 -1.61 31.12 -56.55
CA GLY A 121 -0.58 31.58 -57.47
C GLY A 121 0.58 32.27 -56.77
#